data_AF-A0A520YI31-F1
#
_entry.id   AF-A0A520YI31-F1
#
_cell.length_a   1.000
_cell.length_b   1.000
_cell.length_c   1.000
_cell.angle_alpha   90.00
_cell.angle_beta   90.00
_cell.angle_gamma   90.00
#
_symmetry.space_group_name_H-M   'P 1'
#
loop_
_entity.id
_entity.type
_entity.pdbx_description
1 polymer ?
#
loop_
_entity_poly.entity_id
_entity_poly.type
_entity_poly.pdbx_seq_one_letter_code
_entity_poly.pdbx_strand_id
1 'polypeptide(L)'
;MQKESVNAAPKVEEIADTLKRHVNLTLGRDENKEEHHYLYSALAFTVRDLLVERWRATRARHDTQQGKRVNYLSLEFLMGRALCNAIANLGLESPVREALHEY
;
A
#
# COMPACT_ATOMS: atom_id res chain seq x y z
N MET A 1 -14.65 -11.06 24.29
CA MET A 1 -13.18 -11.08 24.28
C MET A 1 -12.70 -11.97 23.14
N GLN A 2 -12.61 -11.43 21.92
CA GLN A 2 -11.87 -12.04 20.82
C GLN A 2 -10.77 -11.03 20.49
N LYS A 3 -9.56 -11.33 20.95
CA LYS A 3 -8.38 -10.49 20.78
C LYS A 3 -7.89 -10.65 19.33
N GLU A 4 -7.77 -9.51 18.64
CA GLU A 4 -6.70 -9.16 17.71
C GLU A 4 -5.99 -10.32 16.99
N SER A 5 -6.46 -10.68 15.79
CA SER A 5 -5.72 -11.51 14.84
C SER A 5 -5.78 -10.96 13.41
N VAL A 6 -5.70 -9.63 13.26
CA VAL A 6 -5.69 -8.99 11.94
C VAL A 6 -4.44 -8.13 11.82
N ASN A 7 -3.65 -8.41 10.78
CA ASN A 7 -2.36 -7.83 10.39
C ASN A 7 -1.12 -8.32 11.14
N ALA A 8 -0.75 -9.58 10.86
CA ALA A 8 0.66 -9.85 10.65
C ALA A 8 1.14 -8.97 9.48
N ALA A 9 2.35 -8.40 9.58
CA ALA A 9 2.93 -7.70 8.43
C ALA A 9 3.03 -8.68 7.25
N PRO A 10 2.63 -8.27 6.03
CA PRO A 10 2.74 -9.13 4.86
C PRO A 10 4.18 -9.59 4.68
N LYS A 11 4.34 -10.87 4.35
CA LYS A 11 5.67 -11.46 4.11
C LYS A 11 6.25 -10.92 2.81
N VAL A 12 7.57 -11.07 2.65
CA VAL A 12 8.30 -10.68 1.43
C VAL A 12 7.67 -11.35 0.20
N GLU A 13 7.38 -12.64 0.30
CA GLU A 13 6.79 -13.45 -0.77
C GLU A 13 5.42 -12.88 -1.23
N GLU A 14 4.56 -12.48 -0.29
CA GLU A 14 3.24 -11.93 -0.59
C GLU A 14 3.34 -10.57 -1.32
N ILE A 15 4.32 -9.75 -0.95
CA ILE A 15 4.59 -8.47 -1.61
C ILE A 15 5.12 -8.70 -3.03
N ALA A 16 6.04 -9.65 -3.20
CA ALA A 16 6.60 -10.01 -4.50
C ALA A 16 5.53 -10.57 -5.45
N ASP A 17 4.65 -11.45 -4.95
CA ASP A 17 3.55 -12.02 -5.73
C ASP A 17 2.54 -10.95 -6.14
N THR A 18 2.18 -10.06 -5.22
CA THR A 18 1.25 -8.95 -5.52
C THR A 18 1.87 -7.96 -6.51
N LEU A 19 3.17 -7.69 -6.38
CA LEU A 19 3.93 -6.87 -7.33
C LEU A 19 3.88 -7.48 -8.74
N LYS A 20 4.24 -8.75 -8.88
CA LYS A 20 4.16 -9.50 -10.15
C LYS A 20 2.75 -9.47 -10.73
N ARG A 21 1.74 -9.67 -9.87
CA ARG A 21 0.34 -9.57 -10.27
C ARG A 21 0.00 -8.21 -10.86
N HIS A 22 0.47 -7.11 -10.28
CA HIS A 22 0.21 -5.77 -10.83
C HIS A 22 0.98 -5.51 -12.12
N VAL A 23 2.22 -5.98 -12.25
CA VAL A 23 2.97 -5.91 -13.51
C VAL A 23 2.21 -6.63 -14.63
N ASN A 24 1.82 -7.88 -14.39
CA ASN A 24 1.24 -8.75 -15.40
C ASN A 24 -0.23 -8.38 -15.70
N LEU A 25 -1.07 -8.26 -14.66
CA LEU A 25 -2.52 -8.15 -14.83
C LEU A 25 -3.02 -6.71 -14.84
N THR A 26 -2.39 -5.80 -14.08
CA THR A 26 -2.86 -4.40 -14.00
C THR A 26 -2.21 -3.54 -15.07
N LEU A 27 -0.90 -3.70 -15.31
CA LEU A 27 -0.16 -2.94 -16.31
C LEU A 27 -0.10 -3.64 -17.67
N GLY A 28 -0.44 -4.93 -17.74
CA GLY A 28 -0.44 -5.70 -18.99
C GLY A 28 0.96 -5.86 -19.57
N ARG A 29 1.99 -5.93 -18.71
CA ARG A 29 3.39 -6.03 -19.11
C ARG A 29 3.93 -7.40 -18.74
N ASP A 30 4.78 -7.93 -19.62
CA ASP A 30 5.64 -9.06 -19.29
C ASP A 30 6.81 -8.59 -18.42
N GLU A 31 7.48 -9.53 -17.74
CA GLU A 31 8.61 -9.29 -16.84
C GLU A 31 9.86 -8.77 -17.59
N ASN A 32 9.80 -7.54 -18.09
CA ASN A 32 10.90 -6.85 -18.74
C ASN A 32 11.56 -5.89 -17.74
N LYS A 33 12.77 -6.24 -17.29
CA LYS A 33 13.53 -5.51 -16.26
C LYS A 33 13.92 -4.08 -16.64
N GLU A 34 13.80 -3.69 -17.89
CA GLU A 34 14.35 -2.41 -18.38
C GLU A 34 13.46 -1.19 -18.05
N GLU A 35 12.17 -1.41 -17.77
CA GLU A 35 11.19 -0.32 -17.60
C GLU A 35 10.88 -0.02 -16.12
N HIS A 36 11.79 0.69 -15.46
CA HIS A 36 11.71 1.07 -14.04
C HIS A 36 10.42 1.82 -13.65
N HIS A 37 9.79 2.54 -14.58
CA HIS A 37 8.57 3.29 -14.29
C HIS A 37 7.34 2.39 -14.10
N TYR A 38 7.28 1.24 -14.80
CA TYR A 38 6.22 0.26 -14.58
C TYR A 38 6.43 -0.48 -13.28
N LEU A 39 7.67 -0.79 -12.91
CA LEU A 39 7.99 -1.39 -11.61
C LEU A 39 7.59 -0.45 -10.45
N TYR A 40 7.90 0.84 -10.57
CA TYR A 40 7.44 1.87 -9.61
C TYR A 40 5.91 1.90 -9.50
N SER A 41 5.21 1.87 -10.63
CA SER A 41 3.74 1.93 -10.68
C SER A 41 3.11 0.67 -10.08
N ALA A 42 3.65 -0.50 -10.38
CA ALA A 42 3.22 -1.77 -9.81
C ALA A 42 3.40 -1.78 -8.29
N LEU A 43 4.56 -1.32 -7.80
CA LEU A 43 4.81 -1.21 -6.36
C LEU A 43 3.85 -0.23 -5.69
N ALA A 44 3.55 0.89 -6.34
CA ALA A 44 2.57 1.85 -5.83
C ALA A 44 1.17 1.23 -5.73
N PHE A 45 0.76 0.36 -6.66
CA PHE A 45 -0.49 -0.39 -6.56
C PHE A 45 -0.47 -1.42 -5.43
N THR A 46 0.61 -2.18 -5.28
CA THR A 46 0.77 -3.13 -4.17
C THR A 46 0.62 -2.44 -2.81
N VAL A 47 1.30 -1.31 -2.61
CA VAL A 47 1.21 -0.53 -1.35
C VAL A 47 -0.17 0.09 -1.18
N ARG A 48 -0.79 0.56 -2.26
CA ARG A 48 -2.15 1.11 -2.23
C ARG A 48 -3.17 0.08 -1.76
N ASP A 49 -3.08 -1.17 -2.20
CA ASP A 49 -4.05 -2.20 -1.82
C ASP A 49 -4.05 -2.44 -0.30
N LEU A 50 -2.86 -2.44 0.32
CA LEU A 50 -2.71 -2.52 1.78
C LEU A 50 -3.30 -1.29 2.50
N LEU A 51 -3.08 -0.10 1.96
CA LEU A 51 -3.66 1.14 2.52
C LEU A 51 -5.18 1.17 2.40
N VAL A 52 -5.72 0.71 1.26
CA VAL A 52 -7.17 0.69 0.99
C VAL A 52 -7.87 -0.23 1.98
N GLU A 53 -7.29 -1.40 2.28
CA GLU A 53 -7.89 -2.32 3.25
C GLU A 53 -7.97 -1.69 4.66
N ARG A 54 -6.88 -1.07 5.12
CA ARG A 54 -6.87 -0.34 6.40
C ARG A 54 -7.82 0.86 6.39
N TRP A 55 -7.88 1.59 5.27
CA TRP A 55 -8.79 2.74 5.12
C TRP A 55 -10.26 2.32 5.19
N ARG A 56 -10.63 1.20 4.56
CA ARG A 56 -11.98 0.62 4.62
C ARG A 56 -12.35 0.26 6.06
N ALA A 57 -11.45 -0.38 6.80
CA ALA A 57 -11.68 -0.72 8.21
C ALA A 57 -11.87 0.54 9.08
N THR A 58 -11.04 1.57 8.90
CA THR A 58 -11.15 2.85 9.61
C THR A 58 -12.47 3.56 9.28
N ARG A 59 -12.86 3.59 8.00
CA ARG A 59 -14.12 4.18 7.58
C ARG A 59 -15.33 3.47 8.20
N ALA A 60 -15.36 2.15 8.18
CA ALA A 60 -16.42 1.36 8.80
C ALA A 60 -16.54 1.61 10.32
N ARG A 61 -15.40 1.77 11.02
CA ARG A 61 -15.38 2.15 12.44
C ARG A 61 -15.95 3.56 12.67
N HIS A 62 -15.58 4.53 11.84
CA HIS A 62 -16.12 5.89 11.94
C HIS A 62 -17.62 5.98 11.66
N ASP A 63 -18.13 5.15 10.74
CA ASP A 63 -19.56 5.11 10.41
C ASP A 63 -20.39 4.46 11.54
N THR A 64 -19.84 3.44 12.22
CA THR A 64 -20.53 2.79 13.37
C THR A 64 -20.49 3.62 14.65
N GLN A 65 -19.38 4.31 14.93
CA GLN A 65 -19.21 5.09 16.17
C GLN A 65 -19.93 6.45 16.15
N GLN A 66 -20.30 6.97 14.96
CA GLN A 66 -20.97 8.27 14.79
C GLN A 66 -20.34 9.44 15.57
N GLY A 67 -19.02 9.41 15.77
CA GLY A 67 -18.30 10.44 16.51
C GLY A 67 -18.27 11.79 15.77
N LYS A 68 -18.04 12.87 16.53
CA LYS A 68 -17.84 14.22 15.97
C LYS A 68 -16.69 14.21 14.96
N ARG A 69 -16.92 14.74 13.75
CA ARG A 69 -15.93 14.82 12.66
C ARG A 69 -15.28 16.20 12.63
N VAL A 70 -13.96 16.23 12.48
CA VAL A 70 -13.20 17.46 12.25
C VAL A 70 -12.82 17.51 10.78
N ASN A 71 -13.27 18.55 10.08
CA ASN A 71 -12.97 18.75 8.66
C ASN A 71 -11.95 19.88 8.54
N TYR A 72 -10.76 19.57 8.04
CA TYR A 72 -9.72 20.56 7.79
C TYR A 72 -9.90 21.17 6.40
N LEU A 73 -10.14 22.49 6.35
CA LEU A 73 -10.30 23.24 5.10
C LEU A 73 -9.06 24.10 4.89
N SER A 74 -8.37 23.87 3.77
CA SER A 74 -7.19 24.63 3.36
C SER A 74 -7.27 24.91 1.86
N LEU A 75 -6.71 26.05 1.43
CA LEU A 75 -6.57 26.36 0.02
C LEU A 75 -5.48 25.52 -0.64
N GLU A 76 -4.48 25.08 0.14
CA GLU A 76 -3.32 24.37 -0.38
C GLU A 76 -2.99 23.13 0.45
N PHE A 77 -2.56 22.07 -0.24
CA PHE A 77 -2.06 20.82 0.34
C PHE A 77 -0.84 20.34 -0.45
N LEU A 78 0.36 20.47 0.13
CA LEU A 78 1.60 20.03 -0.50
C LEU A 78 2.01 18.65 0.01
N MET A 79 1.39 17.60 -0.56
CA MET A 79 1.59 16.21 -0.10
C MET A 79 2.98 15.63 -0.42
N GLY A 80 3.62 16.10 -1.49
CA GLY A 80 4.89 15.55 -1.97
C GLY A 80 4.79 14.10 -2.45
N ARG A 81 5.89 13.34 -2.37
CA ARG A 81 5.95 11.93 -2.78
C ARG A 81 5.37 11.03 -1.68
N ALA A 82 4.29 10.32 -1.99
CA ALA A 82 3.56 9.53 -1.00
C ALA A 82 4.09 8.09 -0.79
N LEU A 83 4.75 7.49 -1.79
CA LEU A 83 5.10 6.06 -1.76
C LEU A 83 6.03 5.69 -0.60
N CYS A 84 7.16 6.38 -0.46
CA CYS A 84 8.11 6.12 0.63
C CYS A 84 7.46 6.33 2.00
N ASN A 85 6.67 7.40 2.15
CA ASN A 85 5.95 7.67 3.38
C ASN A 85 4.93 6.57 3.71
N ALA A 86 4.24 6.04 2.71
CA ALA A 86 3.30 4.93 2.88
C ALA A 86 4.03 3.65 3.32
N ILE A 87 5.14 3.29 2.66
CA ILE A 87 5.94 2.11 3.01
C ILE A 87 6.46 2.21 4.45
N ALA A 88 6.99 3.38 4.84
CA ALA A 88 7.47 3.65 6.20
C ALA A 88 6.36 3.53 7.24
N ASN A 89 5.20 4.16 7.01
CA ASN A 89 4.05 4.11 7.92
C ASN A 89 3.43 2.70 8.03
N LEU A 90 3.61 1.85 7.02
CA LEU A 90 3.20 0.45 7.05
C LEU A 90 4.25 -0.47 7.71
N GLY A 91 5.47 0.02 7.97
CA GLY A 91 6.58 -0.77 8.48
C GLY A 91 7.15 -1.77 7.47
N LEU A 92 7.04 -1.47 6.17
CA LEU A 92 7.35 -2.41 5.08
C LEU A 92 8.67 -2.13 4.35
N GLU A 93 9.54 -1.28 4.91
CA GLU A 93 10.79 -0.89 4.23
C GLU A 93 11.70 -2.08 3.93
N SER A 94 11.92 -2.97 4.91
CA SER A 94 12.75 -4.16 4.72
C SER A 94 12.14 -5.13 3.70
N PRO A 95 10.88 -5.58 3.84
CA PRO A 95 10.34 -6.58 2.92
C PRO A 95 10.12 -6.05 1.51
N VAL A 96 9.79 -4.76 1.34
CA VAL A 96 9.72 -4.14 0.00
C VAL A 96 11.10 -4.08 -0.65
N ARG A 97 12.15 -3.73 0.12
CA ARG A 97 13.52 -3.70 -0.40
C ARG A 97 13.96 -5.09 -0.87
N GLU A 98 13.68 -6.11 -0.08
CA GLU A 98 14.01 -7.50 -0.41
C GLU A 98 13.26 -7.98 -1.66
N ALA A 99 11.94 -7.75 -1.73
CA ALA A 99 11.13 -8.10 -2.89
C ALA A 99 11.58 -7.40 -4.18
N LEU A 100 12.09 -6.16 -4.09
CA LEU A 100 12.65 -5.45 -5.23
C LEU A 100 14.05 -5.95 -5.63
N HIS A 101 14.83 -6.53 -4.72
CA HIS A 101 16.12 -7.14 -5.05
C HIS A 101 15.95 -8.50 -5.74
N GLU A 102 14.85 -9.20 -5.50
CA GLU A 102 14.51 -10.46 -6.17
C GLU A 102 13.99 -10.26 -7.61
N TYR A 103 13.54 -9.05 -7.95
CA TYR A 103 13.01 -8.68 -9.27
C TYR A 103 14.13 -8.29 -10.25
#